data_AF-A0A0T2MUI8-F1
#
_entry.id   AF-A0A0T2MUI8-F1
#
_cell.length_a   1.000
_cell.length_b   1.000
_cell.length_c   1.000
_cell.angle_alpha   90.00
_cell.angle_beta   90.00
_cell.angle_gamma   90.00
#
_symmetry.space_group_name_H-M   'P 1'
#
loop_
_entity.id
_entity.type
_entity.pdbx_description
1 polymer ?
#
loop_
_entity_poly.entity_id
_entity_poly.type
_entity_poly.pdbx_seq_one_letter_code
_entity_poly.pdbx_strand_id
1 'polypeptide(L)'
;MPARFRRIIAEINRDSPWTSPTEAQLDLVAMRLDAADVSDIVDALDELSREKDALADWDGDSQDDIARAQSLFAAILARMAARHRASIETRMAGCEHLTRRYLEIALGSA
;
A
#
# COMPACT_ATOMS: atom_id res chain seq x y z
N MET A 1 -0.79 3.02 11.07
CA MET A 1 -1.09 1.70 10.43
C MET A 1 -1.87 0.70 11.32
N PRO A 2 -2.94 0.03 10.83
CA PRO A 2 -3.80 -0.86 11.60
C PRO A 2 -3.27 -2.31 11.78
N ALA A 3 -3.63 -2.91 12.93
CA ALA A 3 -3.06 -4.17 13.41
C ALA A 3 -3.34 -5.40 12.52
N ARG A 4 -4.52 -5.45 11.88
CA ARG A 4 -4.92 -6.55 11.00
C ARG A 4 -4.07 -6.60 9.74
N PHE A 5 -3.83 -5.45 9.12
CA PHE A 5 -3.02 -5.35 7.92
C PHE A 5 -1.55 -5.69 8.19
N ARG A 6 -0.96 -5.14 9.26
CA ARG A 6 0.41 -5.50 9.70
C ARG A 6 0.56 -7.01 9.90
N ARG A 7 -0.42 -7.65 10.53
CA ARG A 7 -0.40 -9.09 10.75
C ARG A 7 -0.42 -9.87 9.44
N ILE A 8 -1.26 -9.49 8.49
CA ILE A 8 -1.36 -10.18 7.20
C ILE A 8 -0.07 -10.02 6.38
N ILE A 9 0.54 -8.83 6.38
CA ILE A 9 1.84 -8.59 5.74
C ILE A 9 2.97 -9.39 6.42
N ALA A 10 2.98 -9.42 7.75
CA ALA A 10 3.95 -10.23 8.49
C ALA A 10 3.76 -11.74 8.26
N GLU A 11 2.53 -12.21 8.03
CA GLU A 11 2.22 -13.60 7.70
C GLU A 11 2.77 -13.98 6.30
N ILE A 12 2.67 -13.11 5.30
CA ILE A 12 3.17 -13.40 3.93
C ILE A 12 4.69 -13.22 3.78
N ASN A 13 5.29 -12.30 4.54
CA ASN A 13 6.72 -12.02 4.51
C ASN A 13 7.49 -12.78 5.60
N ARG A 14 6.86 -13.79 6.20
CA ARG A 14 7.38 -14.55 7.35
C ARG A 14 8.77 -15.13 7.11
N ASP A 15 9.03 -15.57 5.88
CA ASP A 15 10.28 -16.24 5.52
C ASP A 15 11.40 -15.24 5.18
N SER A 16 11.06 -14.01 4.78
CA SER A 16 12.02 -12.92 4.57
C SER A 16 11.28 -11.58 4.42
N PRO A 17 11.52 -10.59 5.32
CA PRO A 17 10.91 -9.26 5.23
C PRO A 17 11.38 -8.47 4.00
N TRP A 18 12.45 -8.92 3.34
CA TRP A 18 13.07 -8.28 2.19
C TRP A 18 12.63 -8.88 0.85
N THR A 19 11.88 -9.98 0.88
CA THR A 19 11.40 -10.62 -0.34
C THR A 19 10.03 -10.05 -0.69
N SER A 20 9.91 -9.48 -1.90
CA SER A 20 8.61 -9.05 -2.43
C SER A 20 7.67 -10.26 -2.49
N PRO A 21 6.41 -10.12 -2.02
CA PRO A 21 5.45 -11.21 -2.10
C PRO A 21 5.22 -11.62 -3.56
N THR A 22 5.06 -12.92 -3.79
CA THR A 22 4.65 -13.45 -5.09
C THR A 22 3.23 -13.02 -5.46
N GLU A 23 2.90 -13.08 -6.75
CA GLU A 23 1.56 -12.76 -7.24
C GLU A 23 0.46 -13.57 -6.50
N ALA A 24 0.72 -14.85 -6.20
CA ALA A 24 -0.20 -15.71 -5.46
C ALA A 24 -0.37 -15.29 -4.00
N GLN A 25 0.69 -14.83 -3.34
CA GLN A 25 0.61 -14.29 -1.98
C GLN A 25 -0.20 -12.99 -1.95
N LEU A 26 -0.03 -12.11 -2.95
CA LEU A 26 -0.83 -10.89 -3.09
C LEU A 26 -2.32 -11.20 -3.28
N ASP A 27 -2.67 -12.21 -4.08
CA ASP A 27 -4.07 -12.63 -4.24
C ASP A 27 -4.67 -13.14 -2.93
N LEU A 28 -3.94 -13.99 -2.21
CA LEU A 28 -4.38 -14.52 -0.91
C LEU A 28 -4.62 -13.40 0.11
N VAL A 29 -3.77 -12.39 0.12
CA VAL A 29 -3.92 -11.19 0.98
C VAL A 29 -5.16 -10.41 0.57
N ALA A 30 -5.26 -10.04 -0.70
CA ALA A 30 -6.38 -9.25 -1.20
C ALA A 30 -7.73 -9.96 -1.01
N MET A 31 -7.79 -11.29 -1.10
CA MET A 31 -9.00 -12.07 -0.83
C MET A 31 -9.48 -11.97 0.63
N ARG A 32 -8.57 -11.74 1.58
CA ARG A 32 -8.86 -11.65 3.02
C ARG A 32 -9.20 -10.23 3.50
N LEU A 33 -9.03 -9.25 2.61
CA LEU A 33 -9.25 -7.84 2.91
C LEU A 33 -10.62 -7.38 2.37
N ASP A 34 -11.21 -6.43 3.07
CA ASP A 34 -12.52 -5.86 2.79
C ASP A 34 -12.43 -4.34 2.53
N ALA A 35 -13.59 -3.68 2.38
CA ALA A 35 -13.65 -2.25 2.09
C ALA A 35 -13.11 -1.38 3.23
N ALA A 36 -13.17 -1.82 4.49
CA ALA A 36 -12.60 -1.07 5.61
C ALA A 36 -11.07 -1.14 5.55
N ASP A 37 -10.53 -2.30 5.20
CA ASP A 37 -9.08 -2.46 5.01
C ASP A 37 -8.54 -1.58 3.87
N VAL A 38 -9.34 -1.25 2.85
CA VAL A 38 -8.94 -0.28 1.81
C VAL A 38 -8.63 1.08 2.42
N SER A 39 -9.52 1.61 3.27
CA SER A 39 -9.33 2.91 3.91
C SER A 39 -8.04 2.93 4.73
N ASP A 40 -7.85 1.87 5.52
CA ASP A 40 -6.70 1.65 6.36
C ASP A 40 -5.36 1.60 5.59
N ILE A 41 -5.35 0.97 4.42
CA ILE A 41 -4.17 0.91 3.54
C ILE A 41 -3.89 2.28 2.92
N VAL A 42 -4.94 3.00 2.51
CA VAL A 42 -4.77 4.35 1.98
C VAL A 42 -4.25 5.31 3.05
N ASP A 43 -4.75 5.22 4.29
CA ASP A 43 -4.26 6.01 5.42
C ASP A 43 -2.76 5.73 5.69
N ALA A 44 -2.34 4.47 5.59
CA ALA A 44 -0.93 4.10 5.70
C ALA A 44 -0.07 4.61 4.53
N LEU A 45 -0.59 4.64 3.30
CA LEU A 45 0.09 5.25 2.15
C LEU A 45 0.27 6.76 2.34
N ASP A 46 -0.73 7.45 2.88
CA ASP A 46 -0.65 8.89 3.20
C ASP A 46 0.38 9.17 4.31
N GLU A 47 0.41 8.35 5.36
CA GLU A 47 1.42 8.42 6.43
C GLU A 47 2.83 8.27 5.85
N LEU A 48 3.08 7.22 5.05
CA LEU A 48 4.36 7.00 4.38
C LEU A 48 4.75 8.11 3.40
N SER A 49 3.77 8.69 2.68
CA SER A 49 4.04 9.81 1.78
C SER A 49 4.54 11.04 2.54
N ARG A 50 3.91 11.36 3.69
CA ARG A 50 4.36 12.46 4.55
C ARG A 50 5.72 12.19 5.17
N GLU A 51 5.96 10.95 5.61
CA GLU A 51 7.26 10.55 6.14
C GLU A 51 8.35 10.72 5.08
N LYS A 52 8.11 10.28 3.84
CA LYS A 52 9.06 10.43 2.74
C LYS A 52 9.38 11.90 2.44
N ASP A 53 8.36 12.76 2.40
CA ASP A 53 8.56 14.20 2.16
C ASP A 53 9.29 14.90 3.32
N ALA A 54 9.25 14.33 4.53
CA ALA A 54 9.94 14.85 5.71
C ALA A 54 11.39 14.32 5.87
N LEU A 55 11.79 13.28 5.13
CA LEU A 55 13.15 12.76 5.16
C LEU A 55 14.12 13.72 4.47
N ALA A 56 15.34 13.80 5.00
CA ALA A 56 16.40 14.54 4.34
C ALA A 56 16.87 13.80 3.08
N ASP A 57 17.28 14.55 2.05
CA ASP A 57 17.70 14.00 0.75
C ASP A 57 18.89 13.02 0.81
N TRP A 58 19.66 13.05 1.90
CA TRP A 58 20.82 12.16 2.10
C TRP A 58 20.45 10.83 2.76
N ASP A 59 19.23 10.68 3.29
CA ASP A 59 18.74 9.45 3.92
C ASP A 59 18.11 8.50 2.89
N GLY A 60 18.96 7.95 2.02
CA GLY A 60 18.54 7.07 0.93
C GLY A 60 17.95 5.74 1.39
N ASP A 61 18.48 5.15 2.48
CA ASP A 61 18.04 3.84 2.97
C ASP A 61 16.57 3.91 3.46
N SER A 62 16.23 4.95 4.24
CA SER A 62 14.86 5.16 4.70
C SER A 62 13.90 5.49 3.55
N GLN A 63 14.36 6.27 2.55
CA GLN A 63 13.55 6.55 1.36
C GLN A 63 13.24 5.28 0.55
N ASP A 64 14.20 4.36 0.44
CA ASP A 64 14.04 3.08 -0.24
C ASP A 64 13.10 2.14 0.52
N ASP A 65 13.20 2.09 1.86
CA ASP A 65 12.27 1.35 2.71
C ASP A 65 10.82 1.83 2.55
N ILE A 66 10.62 3.15 2.58
CA ILE A 66 9.30 3.74 2.37
C ILE A 66 8.79 3.42 0.96
N ALA A 67 9.63 3.57 -0.07
CA ALA A 67 9.24 3.27 -1.45
C ALA A 67 8.83 1.80 -1.64
N ARG A 68 9.53 0.86 -0.98
CA ARG A 68 9.17 -0.56 -0.98
C ARG A 68 7.82 -0.81 -0.31
N ALA A 69 7.58 -0.19 0.84
CA ALA A 69 6.30 -0.30 1.54
C ALA A 69 5.14 0.26 0.71
N GLN A 70 5.33 1.45 0.10
CA GLN A 70 4.31 2.06 -0.75
C GLN A 70 3.99 1.20 -1.99
N SER A 71 5.01 0.62 -2.61
CA SER A 71 4.84 -0.28 -3.77
C SER A 71 4.07 -1.55 -3.41
N LEU A 72 4.34 -2.13 -2.24
CA LEU A 72 3.60 -3.29 -1.74
C LEU A 72 2.11 -2.96 -1.53
N PHE A 73 1.80 -1.81 -0.94
CA PHE A 73 0.40 -1.42 -0.68
C PHE A 73 -0.34 -1.15 -1.98
N ALA A 74 0.29 -0.49 -2.94
CA ALA A 74 -0.27 -0.29 -4.27
C ALA A 74 -0.56 -1.63 -4.98
N ALA A 75 0.35 -2.60 -4.90
CA ALA A 75 0.15 -3.92 -5.49
C ALA A 75 -1.06 -4.66 -4.88
N ILE A 76 -1.24 -4.58 -3.56
CA ILE A 76 -2.40 -5.16 -2.87
C ILE A 76 -3.69 -4.45 -3.30
N LEU A 77 -3.68 -3.11 -3.32
CA LEU A 77 -4.83 -2.32 -3.77
C LEU A 77 -5.21 -2.63 -5.22
N ALA A 78 -4.24 -2.90 -6.09
CA ALA A 78 -4.49 -3.29 -7.48
C ALA A 78 -5.31 -4.59 -7.58
N ARG A 79 -5.02 -5.57 -6.72
CA ARG A 79 -5.78 -6.82 -6.64
C ARG A 79 -7.16 -6.63 -6.02
N MET A 80 -7.30 -5.65 -5.13
CA MET A 80 -8.58 -5.29 -4.53
C MET A 80 -9.44 -4.43 -5.46
N ALA A 81 -8.85 -3.73 -6.43
CA ALA A 81 -9.52 -2.73 -7.27
C ALA A 81 -10.75 -3.29 -7.98
N ALA A 82 -10.71 -4.53 -8.49
CA ALA A 82 -11.86 -5.14 -9.16
C ALA A 82 -13.13 -5.21 -8.28
N ARG A 83 -12.98 -5.34 -6.95
CA ARG A 83 -14.10 -5.46 -6.00
C ARG A 83 -14.37 -4.18 -5.21
N HIS A 84 -13.36 -3.32 -5.07
CA HIS A 84 -13.40 -2.16 -4.18
C HIS A 84 -13.03 -0.84 -4.87
N ARG A 85 -13.11 -0.77 -6.20
CA ARG A 85 -12.79 0.43 -7.00
C ARG A 85 -13.40 1.71 -6.45
N ALA A 86 -14.71 1.70 -6.17
CA ALA A 86 -15.42 2.88 -5.67
C ALA A 86 -14.86 3.37 -4.32
N SER A 87 -14.46 2.45 -3.43
CA SER A 87 -13.83 2.80 -2.15
C SER A 87 -12.47 3.47 -2.35
N ILE A 88 -11.66 2.95 -3.30
CA ILE A 88 -10.35 3.51 -3.64
C ILE A 88 -10.52 4.92 -4.25
N GLU A 89 -11.40 5.06 -5.23
CA GLU A 89 -11.67 6.35 -5.90
C GLU A 89 -12.20 7.41 -4.93
N THR A 90 -13.09 7.03 -4.00
CA THR A 90 -13.61 7.95 -2.97
C THR A 90 -12.50 8.50 -2.09
N ARG A 91 -11.52 7.66 -1.73
CA ARG A 91 -10.39 8.07 -0.88
C ARG A 91 -9.40 8.98 -1.63
N MET A 92 -9.21 8.79 -2.93
CA MET A 92 -8.21 9.47 -3.74
C MET A 92 -8.30 11.01 -3.75
N ALA A 93 -9.51 11.55 -3.57
CA ALA A 93 -9.75 13.00 -3.59
C ALA A 93 -9.08 13.76 -2.41
N GLY A 94 -8.82 13.09 -1.29
CA GLY A 94 -8.27 13.71 -0.07
C GLY A 94 -6.82 13.38 0.25
N CYS A 95 -6.17 12.55 -0.56
CA CYS A 95 -4.84 12.02 -0.26
C CYS A 95 -3.68 12.93 -0.70
N GLU A 96 -2.50 12.65 -0.14
CA GLU A 96 -1.23 13.26 -0.55
C GLU A 96 -0.96 12.99 -2.03
N HIS A 97 -0.19 13.88 -2.69
CA HIS A 97 0.09 13.75 -4.12
C HIS A 97 0.81 12.42 -4.45
N LEU A 98 1.75 11.99 -3.62
CA LEU A 98 2.44 10.72 -3.82
C LEU A 98 1.50 9.53 -3.62
N THR A 99 0.65 9.54 -2.59
CA THR A 99 -0.39 8.53 -2.40
C THR A 99 -1.30 8.43 -3.62
N ARG A 100 -1.76 9.57 -4.16
CA ARG A 100 -2.62 9.61 -5.35
C ARG A 100 -2.01 8.85 -6.53
N ARG A 101 -0.71 9.03 -6.79
CA ARG A 101 -0.01 8.28 -7.84
C ARG A 101 -0.06 6.77 -7.62
N TYR A 102 0.15 6.31 -6.38
CA TYR A 102 0.06 4.88 -6.08
C TYR A 102 -1.37 4.34 -6.24
N LEU A 103 -2.39 5.14 -5.93
CA LEU A 103 -3.79 4.75 -6.18
C LEU A 103 -4.12 4.70 -7.68
N GLU A 104 -3.61 5.64 -8.47
CA GLU A 104 -3.76 5.63 -9.94
C GLU A 104 -3.13 4.37 -10.56
N ILE A 105 -1.93 3.99 -10.10
CA ILE A 105 -1.26 2.75 -10.52
C ILE A 105 -2.14 1.55 -10.15
N ALA A 106 -2.66 1.50 -8.91
CA ALA A 106 -3.51 0.42 -8.45
C ALA A 106 -4.83 0.30 -9.25
N LEU A 107 -5.39 1.43 -9.68
CA LEU A 107 -6.61 1.48 -10.49
C LEU A 107 -6.40 1.20 -11.97
N GLY A 108 -5.14 1.08 -12.42
CA GLY A 108 -4.77 0.97 -13.84
C GLY A 108 -5.05 2.25 -14.62
N SER A 109 -5.01 3.40 -13.96
CA SER A 109 -5.29 4.72 -14.53
C SER A 109 -4.08 5.67 -14.50
N ALA A 110 -2.88 5.14 -14.24
CA ALA A 110 -1.60 5.84 -14.32
C ALA A 110 -0.99 5.81 -15.73
#